data_AF-A0A6N2S9M9-F1
#
_entry.id   AF-A0A6N2S9M9-F1
#
_cell.length_a   1.000
_cell.length_b   1.000
_cell.length_c   1.000
_cell.angle_alpha   90.00
_cell.angle_beta   90.00
_cell.angle_gamma   90.00
#
_symmetry.space_group_name_H-M   'P 1'
#
loop_
_entity.id
_entity.type
_entity.pdbx_description
1 polymer ?
#
loop_
_entity_poly.entity_id
_entity_poly.type
_entity_poly.pdbx_seq_one_letter_code
_entity_poly.pdbx_strand_id
1 'polypeptide(L)'
;MLRLAGLLLIAACCSGAGILASCRLSNRVLALESCLSFVQALCEELRYTLARTEDLLLSLGERGRFAKLDFIGNAARLTKEGMDFPTAWHTAVDGSALPLEPEDRRVLGQVGELLGASSAEGQLAQLAQCQRLLEEQRAQAQEEKTSKGNLFRSLGMLGGAGLFILFL
;
A
#
# COMPACT_ATOMS: atom_id res chain seq x y z
N MET A 1 20.10 40.70 5.76
CA MET A 1 19.20 40.01 6.71
C MET A 1 17.98 39.41 6.01
N LEU A 2 17.05 40.19 5.43
CA LEU A 2 15.83 39.67 4.77
C LEU A 2 16.08 38.72 3.58
N ARG A 3 17.09 38.97 2.75
CA ARG A 3 17.40 38.14 1.56
C ARG A 3 17.90 36.74 1.93
N LEU A 4 18.71 36.64 2.98
CA LEU A 4 19.20 35.37 3.55
C LEU A 4 18.08 34.55 4.18
N ALA A 5 17.19 35.20 4.92
CA ALA A 5 16.02 34.56 5.51
C ALA A 5 15.06 34.02 4.43
N GLY A 6 14.80 34.80 3.36
CA GLY A 6 13.95 34.36 2.24
C GLY A 6 14.51 33.14 1.50
N LEU A 7 15.83 33.10 1.26
CA LEU A 7 16.48 31.95 0.62
C LEU A 7 16.46 30.69 1.50
N LEU A 8 16.71 30.82 2.80
CA LEU A 8 16.58 29.71 3.76
C LEU A 8 15.15 29.16 3.81
N LEU A 9 14.15 30.03 3.71
CA LEU A 9 12.73 29.65 3.71
C LEU A 9 12.36 28.87 2.44
N ILE A 10 12.84 29.30 1.26
CA ILE A 10 12.62 28.57 0.00
C ILE A 10 13.33 27.21 0.04
N ALA A 11 14.58 27.16 0.51
CA ALA A 11 15.33 25.91 0.65
C ALA A 11 14.66 24.93 1.64
N ALA A 12 14.13 25.44 2.76
CA ALA A 12 13.40 24.66 3.75
C ALA A 12 12.06 24.13 3.20
N CYS A 13 11.30 24.93 2.47
CA CYS A 13 10.03 24.51 1.85
C CYS A 13 10.26 23.44 0.77
N CYS A 14 11.26 23.60 -0.10
CA CYS A 14 11.60 22.60 -1.12
C CYS A 14 12.11 21.29 -0.49
N SER A 15 12.90 21.37 0.58
CA SER A 15 13.41 20.20 1.30
C SER A 15 12.29 19.46 2.05
N GLY A 16 11.39 20.19 2.71
CA GLY A 16 10.24 19.62 3.43
C GLY A 16 9.25 18.91 2.50
N ALA A 17 8.96 19.50 1.33
CA ALA A 17 8.13 18.87 0.31
C ALA A 17 8.74 17.57 -0.23
N GLY A 18 10.08 17.53 -0.40
CA GLY A 18 10.79 16.32 -0.84
C GLY A 18 10.77 15.18 0.19
N ILE A 19 10.90 15.50 1.48
CA ILE A 19 10.83 14.51 2.57
C ILE A 19 9.42 13.92 2.67
N LEU A 20 8.37 14.74 2.63
CA LEU A 20 6.98 14.28 2.69
C LEU A 20 6.64 13.36 1.51
N ALA A 21 7.09 13.70 0.30
CA ALA A 21 6.94 12.87 -0.88
C ALA A 21 7.66 11.51 -0.73
N SER A 22 8.89 11.52 -0.19
CA SER A 22 9.69 10.31 0.06
C SER A 22 9.05 9.39 1.13
N CYS A 23 8.46 9.97 2.17
CA CYS A 23 7.73 9.23 3.20
C CYS A 23 6.48 8.55 2.62
N ARG A 24 5.71 9.24 1.77
CA ARG A 24 4.51 8.67 1.13
C ARG A 24 4.86 7.46 0.24
N LEU A 25 5.91 7.57 -0.57
CA LEU A 25 6.41 6.47 -1.42
C LEU A 25 6.86 5.27 -0.57
N SER A 26 7.60 5.55 0.52
CA SER A 26 8.05 4.50 1.44
C SER A 26 6.89 3.80 2.12
N ASN A 27 5.86 4.54 2.53
CA ASN A 27 4.68 3.97 3.18
C ASN A 27 3.83 3.14 2.20
N ARG A 28 3.75 3.52 0.91
CA ARG A 28 3.08 2.70 -0.12
C ARG A 28 3.77 1.35 -0.30
N VAL A 29 5.10 1.32 -0.39
CA VAL A 29 5.86 0.06 -0.48
C VAL A 29 5.56 -0.86 0.73
N LEU A 30 5.61 -0.32 1.95
CA LEU A 30 5.33 -1.09 3.16
C LEU A 30 3.87 -1.60 3.23
N ALA A 31 2.92 -0.80 2.75
CA ALA A 31 1.52 -1.21 2.65
C ALA A 31 1.37 -2.38 1.67
N LEU A 32 1.96 -2.29 0.48
CA LEU A 32 1.92 -3.35 -0.53
C LEU A 32 2.63 -4.63 -0.06
N GLU A 33 3.76 -4.53 0.63
CA GLU A 33 4.44 -5.70 1.24
C GLU A 33 3.55 -6.39 2.29
N SER A 34 2.82 -5.60 3.08
CA SER A 34 1.87 -6.13 4.07
C SER A 34 0.69 -6.83 3.38
N CYS A 35 0.14 -6.23 2.31
CA CYS A 35 -0.92 -6.83 1.50
C CYS A 35 -0.46 -8.13 0.83
N LEU A 36 0.76 -8.16 0.26
CA LEU A 36 1.34 -9.36 -0.33
C LEU A 36 1.48 -10.49 0.69
N SER A 37 2.04 -10.17 1.86
CA SER A 37 2.20 -11.14 2.95
C SER A 37 0.85 -11.71 3.40
N PHE A 38 -0.20 -10.88 3.39
CA PHE A 38 -1.56 -11.30 3.70
C PHE A 38 -2.13 -12.24 2.63
N VAL A 39 -2.05 -11.86 1.35
CA VAL A 39 -2.55 -12.70 0.24
C VAL A 39 -1.79 -14.03 0.17
N GLN A 40 -0.48 -14.04 0.43
CA GLN A 40 0.31 -15.28 0.51
C GLN A 40 -0.17 -16.19 1.63
N ALA A 41 -0.33 -15.66 2.85
CA ALA A 41 -0.84 -16.43 3.97
C ALA A 41 -2.24 -17.00 3.70
N LEU A 42 -3.07 -16.23 2.99
CA LEU A 42 -4.41 -16.63 2.58
C LEU A 42 -4.38 -17.76 1.54
N CYS A 43 -3.51 -17.68 0.52
CA CYS A 43 -3.29 -18.74 -0.45
C CYS A 43 -2.77 -20.03 0.20
N GLU A 44 -1.86 -19.91 1.16
CA GLU A 44 -1.34 -21.05 1.92
C GLU A 44 -2.46 -21.73 2.71
N GLU A 45 -3.21 -20.97 3.51
CA GLU A 45 -4.33 -21.50 4.28
C GLU A 45 -5.43 -22.12 3.39
N LEU A 46 -5.80 -21.50 2.27
CA LEU A 46 -6.78 -22.05 1.32
C LEU A 46 -6.29 -23.34 0.64
N ARG A 47 -4.98 -23.50 0.48
CA ARG A 47 -4.39 -24.72 -0.09
C ARG A 47 -4.43 -25.90 0.88
N TYR A 48 -4.25 -25.63 2.17
CA TYR A 48 -4.19 -26.66 3.21
C TYR A 48 -5.54 -26.97 3.84
N THR A 49 -6.43 -25.99 3.88
CA THR A 49 -7.69 -26.05 4.59
C THR A 49 -8.81 -25.92 3.55
N LEU A 50 -9.56 -26.99 3.30
CA LEU A 50 -10.82 -26.96 2.53
C LEU A 50 -11.94 -26.17 3.27
N ALA A 51 -11.56 -25.20 4.10
CA ALA A 51 -12.45 -24.41 4.93
C ALA A 51 -13.10 -23.29 4.13
N ARG A 52 -14.26 -22.82 4.62
CA ARG A 52 -14.92 -21.64 4.09
C ARG A 52 -14.00 -20.43 4.27
N THR A 53 -13.73 -19.78 3.14
CA THR A 53 -12.77 -18.69 2.99
C THR A 53 -13.04 -17.49 3.91
N GLU A 54 -14.31 -17.26 4.25
CA GLU A 54 -14.78 -16.21 5.15
C GLU A 54 -14.25 -16.36 6.59
N ASP A 55 -14.33 -17.56 7.16
CA ASP A 55 -13.93 -17.84 8.54
C ASP A 55 -12.40 -17.75 8.71
N LEU A 56 -11.67 -18.19 7.69
CA LEU A 56 -10.22 -18.08 7.62
C LEU A 56 -9.76 -16.63 7.71
N LEU A 57 -10.44 -15.74 7.00
CA LEU A 57 -10.06 -14.34 6.92
C LEU A 57 -10.30 -13.59 8.23
N LEU A 58 -11.44 -13.85 8.88
CA LEU A 58 -11.73 -13.34 10.22
C LEU A 58 -10.67 -13.82 11.22
N SER A 59 -10.27 -15.09 11.14
CA SER A 59 -9.25 -15.66 12.02
C SER A 59 -7.86 -15.04 11.79
N LEU A 60 -7.49 -14.72 10.54
CA LEU A 60 -6.21 -14.11 10.19
C LEU A 60 -6.15 -12.63 10.58
N GLY A 61 -7.27 -11.91 10.48
CA GLY A 61 -7.38 -10.52 10.93
C GLY A 61 -7.23 -10.37 12.45
N GLU A 62 -7.79 -11.30 13.23
CA GLU A 62 -7.75 -11.26 14.69
C GLU A 62 -6.37 -11.62 15.28
N ARG A 63 -5.52 -12.34 14.54
CA ARG A 63 -4.16 -12.73 14.98
C ARG A 63 -3.18 -11.55 15.10
N GLY A 64 -3.60 -10.31 14.85
CA GLY A 64 -2.80 -9.09 15.04
C GLY A 64 -1.64 -8.90 14.06
N ARG A 65 -1.21 -9.96 13.36
CA ARG A 65 -0.13 -9.95 12.35
C ARG A 65 -0.39 -8.93 11.23
N PHE A 66 -1.65 -8.71 10.88
CA PHE A 66 -2.08 -7.81 9.82
C PHE A 66 -2.82 -6.57 10.33
N ALA A 67 -2.63 -6.18 11.60
CA ALA A 67 -3.33 -5.04 12.20
C ALA A 67 -3.11 -3.69 11.48
N LYS A 68 -2.02 -3.57 10.69
CA LYS A 68 -1.78 -2.39 9.85
C LYS A 68 -2.69 -2.33 8.62
N LEU A 69 -3.33 -3.44 8.25
CA LEU A 69 -4.30 -3.53 7.17
C LEU A 69 -5.70 -3.25 7.74
N ASP A 70 -5.99 -1.97 7.95
CA ASP A 70 -7.25 -1.48 8.53
C ASP A 70 -8.50 -2.02 7.83
N PHE A 71 -8.44 -2.22 6.50
CA PHE A 71 -9.53 -2.77 5.70
C PHE A 71 -9.94 -4.18 6.13
N ILE A 72 -9.05 -5.01 6.69
CA ILE A 72 -9.41 -6.37 7.15
C ILE A 72 -10.39 -6.27 8.32
N GLY A 73 -10.05 -5.45 9.32
CA GLY A 73 -10.89 -5.23 10.49
C GLY A 73 -12.20 -4.51 10.13
N ASN A 74 -12.14 -3.54 9.21
CA ASN A 74 -13.32 -2.83 8.74
C ASN A 74 -14.27 -3.74 7.95
N ALA A 75 -13.74 -4.60 7.07
CA ALA A 75 -14.54 -5.58 6.32
C ALA A 75 -15.23 -6.55 7.29
N ALA A 76 -14.49 -7.09 8.26
CA ALA A 76 -15.04 -7.96 9.30
C ALA A 76 -16.18 -7.31 10.09
N ARG A 77 -16.04 -6.01 10.43
CA ARG A 77 -17.09 -5.25 11.11
C ARG A 77 -18.33 -5.09 10.23
N LEU A 78 -18.16 -4.64 8.99
CA LEU A 78 -19.26 -4.44 8.04
C LEU A 78 -20.01 -5.75 7.75
N THR A 79 -19.31 -6.88 7.65
CA THR A 79 -19.95 -8.20 7.49
C THR A 79 -20.76 -8.58 8.73
N LYS A 80 -20.25 -8.32 9.95
CA LYS A 80 -21.01 -8.54 11.20
C LYS A 80 -22.24 -7.63 11.31
N GLU A 81 -22.22 -6.45 10.69
CA GLU A 81 -23.36 -5.53 10.60
C GLU A 81 -24.42 -5.97 9.57
N GLY A 82 -24.19 -7.07 8.85
CA GLY A 82 -25.15 -7.68 7.94
C GLY A 82 -24.91 -7.38 6.45
N MET A 83 -23.80 -6.72 6.11
CA MET A 83 -23.38 -6.53 4.72
C MET A 83 -22.79 -7.83 4.16
N ASP A 84 -23.04 -8.13 2.88
CA ASP A 84 -22.39 -9.26 2.23
C ASP A 84 -20.87 -9.06 2.18
N PHE A 85 -20.13 -10.16 2.27
CA PHE A 85 -18.67 -10.12 2.40
C PHE A 85 -17.97 -9.37 1.24
N PRO A 86 -18.29 -9.62 -0.05
CA PRO A 86 -17.66 -8.89 -1.15
C PRO A 86 -17.88 -7.37 -1.06
N THR A 87 -19.10 -6.93 -0.79
CA THR A 87 -19.41 -5.49 -0.66
C THR A 87 -18.75 -4.87 0.56
N ALA A 88 -18.73 -5.58 1.69
CA ALA A 88 -18.04 -5.16 2.91
C ALA A 88 -16.54 -4.99 2.68
N TRP A 89 -15.93 -5.93 1.96
CA TRP A 89 -14.53 -5.88 1.59
C TRP A 89 -14.21 -4.69 0.69
N HIS A 90 -14.97 -4.52 -0.39
CA HIS A 90 -14.74 -3.41 -1.33
C HIS A 90 -14.86 -2.05 -0.63
N THR A 91 -15.90 -1.89 0.19
CA THR A 91 -16.13 -0.68 1.00
C THR A 91 -14.96 -0.43 1.97
N ALA A 92 -14.45 -1.48 2.60
CA ALA A 92 -13.34 -1.36 3.53
C ALA A 92 -12.00 -1.05 2.84
N VAL A 93 -11.74 -1.64 1.68
CA VAL A 93 -10.56 -1.36 0.85
C VAL A 93 -10.61 0.07 0.34
N ASP A 94 -11.75 0.54 -0.16
CA ASP A 94 -11.92 1.91 -0.64
C ASP A 94 -11.84 2.95 0.49
N GLY A 95 -12.33 2.61 1.68
CA GLY A 95 -12.23 3.43 2.88
C GLY A 95 -10.89 3.39 3.61
N SER A 96 -9.93 2.55 3.17
CA SER A 96 -8.65 2.37 3.84
C SER A 96 -7.79 3.64 3.83
N ALA A 97 -7.21 3.96 4.98
CA ALA A 97 -6.27 5.08 5.16
C ALA A 97 -4.86 4.76 4.63
N LEU A 98 -4.62 3.53 4.16
CA LEU A 98 -3.35 3.15 3.58
C LEU A 98 -3.07 3.95 2.29
N PRO A 99 -1.79 4.28 2.01
CA PRO A 99 -1.39 5.03 0.83
C PRO A 99 -1.37 4.15 -0.44
N LEU A 100 -2.49 3.48 -0.72
CA LEU A 100 -2.73 2.61 -1.87
C LEU A 100 -3.25 3.43 -3.05
N GLU A 101 -2.73 3.15 -4.23
CA GLU A 101 -3.23 3.71 -5.49
C GLU A 101 -4.51 3.01 -5.97
N PRO A 102 -5.27 3.62 -6.90
CA PRO A 102 -6.50 3.03 -7.41
C PRO A 102 -6.28 1.63 -8.01
N GLU A 103 -5.15 1.39 -8.66
CA GLU A 103 -4.81 0.08 -9.20
C GLU A 103 -4.54 -0.96 -8.10
N ASP A 104 -3.87 -0.56 -7.02
CA ASP A 104 -3.63 -1.42 -5.85
C ASP A 104 -4.98 -1.84 -5.23
N ARG A 105 -5.89 -0.87 -5.06
CA ARG A 105 -7.25 -1.09 -4.54
C ARG A 105 -8.07 -2.00 -5.45
N ARG A 106 -7.96 -1.85 -6.76
CA ARG A 106 -8.64 -2.71 -7.73
C ARG A 106 -8.21 -4.17 -7.60
N VAL A 107 -6.92 -4.43 -7.45
CA VAL A 107 -6.41 -5.80 -7.26
C VAL A 107 -6.88 -6.36 -5.92
N LEU A 108 -6.85 -5.56 -4.85
CA LEU A 108 -7.39 -5.96 -3.55
C LEU A 108 -8.90 -6.21 -3.59
N GLY A 109 -9.67 -5.43 -4.35
CA GLY A 109 -11.11 -5.68 -4.57
C GLY A 109 -11.36 -7.04 -5.21
N GLN A 110 -10.57 -7.41 -6.23
CA GLN A 110 -10.62 -8.74 -6.85
C GLN A 110 -10.32 -9.86 -5.85
N VAL A 111 -9.38 -9.65 -4.91
CA VAL A 111 -9.15 -10.59 -3.82
C VAL A 111 -10.44 -10.81 -3.03
N GLY A 112 -11.16 -9.76 -2.63
CA GLY A 112 -12.45 -9.88 -1.93
C GLY A 112 -13.50 -10.70 -2.67
N GLU A 113 -13.67 -10.45 -3.98
CA GLU A 113 -14.59 -11.20 -4.84
C GLU A 113 -14.25 -12.69 -4.88
N LEU A 114 -12.96 -13.01 -5.03
CA LEU A 114 -12.48 -14.39 -5.05
C LEU A 114 -12.76 -15.10 -3.73
N LEU A 115 -12.69 -14.40 -2.61
CA LEU A 115 -12.88 -14.96 -1.28
C LEU A 115 -14.36 -15.17 -0.94
N GLY A 116 -15.25 -14.32 -1.45
CA GLY A 116 -16.70 -14.49 -1.32
C GLY A 116 -17.30 -15.52 -2.29
N ALA A 117 -16.56 -15.93 -3.32
CA ALA A 117 -17.02 -16.93 -4.29
C ALA A 117 -17.02 -18.36 -3.71
N SER A 118 -18.07 -19.13 -3.99
CA SER A 118 -18.26 -20.50 -3.46
C SER A 118 -17.60 -21.62 -4.29
N SER A 119 -16.97 -21.33 -5.44
CA SER A 119 -16.36 -22.35 -6.30
C SER A 119 -14.85 -22.45 -6.07
N ALA A 120 -14.42 -23.53 -5.39
CA ALA A 120 -13.02 -23.78 -5.04
C ALA A 120 -12.10 -24.08 -6.26
N GLU A 121 -12.66 -24.49 -7.41
CA GLU A 121 -11.88 -24.79 -8.61
C GLU A 121 -11.55 -23.53 -9.41
N GLY A 122 -10.28 -23.12 -9.36
CA GLY A 122 -9.75 -21.96 -10.09
C GLY A 122 -9.49 -20.71 -9.22
N GLN A 123 -9.97 -20.70 -7.97
CA GLN A 123 -9.79 -19.58 -7.04
C GLN A 123 -8.31 -19.35 -6.67
N LEU A 124 -7.56 -20.42 -6.40
CA LEU A 124 -6.12 -20.33 -6.09
C LEU A 124 -5.29 -19.77 -7.26
N ALA A 125 -5.65 -20.13 -8.51
CA ALA A 125 -4.95 -19.62 -9.69
C ALA A 125 -5.20 -18.11 -9.89
N GLN A 126 -6.42 -17.66 -9.63
CA GLN A 126 -6.79 -16.24 -9.69
C GLN A 126 -6.18 -15.44 -8.53
N LEU A 127 -6.12 -16.01 -7.32
CA LEU A 127 -5.40 -15.39 -6.19
C LEU A 127 -3.90 -15.29 -6.46
N ALA A 128 -3.29 -16.32 -7.06
CA ALA A 128 -1.88 -16.27 -7.48
C ALA A 128 -1.64 -15.19 -8.55
N GLN A 129 -2.62 -14.92 -9.42
CA GLN A 129 -2.55 -13.79 -10.35
C GLN A 129 -2.63 -12.45 -9.62
N CYS A 130 -3.53 -12.30 -8.65
CA CYS A 130 -3.61 -11.09 -7.82
C CYS A 130 -2.30 -10.83 -7.07
N GLN A 131 -1.67 -11.89 -6.54
CA GLN A 131 -0.37 -11.80 -5.91
C GLN A 131 0.70 -11.26 -6.86
N ARG A 132 0.78 -11.79 -8.10
CA ARG A 132 1.74 -11.29 -9.11
C ARG A 132 1.51 -9.81 -9.43
N LEU A 133 0.26 -9.38 -9.58
CA LEU A 133 -0.07 -7.97 -9.83
C LEU A 133 0.36 -7.07 -8.66
N LEU A 134 0.14 -7.50 -7.41
CA LEU A 134 0.61 -6.79 -6.23
C LEU A 134 2.15 -6.75 -6.14
N GLU A 135 2.84 -7.81 -6.59
CA GLU A 135 4.31 -7.85 -6.67
C GLU A 135 4.85 -6.84 -7.70
N GLU A 136 4.21 -6.76 -8.87
CA GLU A 136 4.52 -5.76 -9.91
C GLU A 136 4.29 -4.33 -9.41
N GLN A 137 3.16 -4.06 -8.76
CA GLN A 137 2.85 -2.75 -8.16
C GLN A 137 3.85 -2.38 -7.05
N ARG A 138 4.27 -3.34 -6.24
CA ARG A 138 5.30 -3.15 -5.21
C ARG A 138 6.66 -2.85 -5.82
N ALA A 139 7.04 -3.55 -6.90
CA ALA A 139 8.27 -3.28 -7.63
C ALA A 139 8.26 -1.88 -8.26
N GLN A 140 7.15 -1.46 -8.86
CA GLN A 140 6.96 -0.12 -9.40
C GLN A 140 7.06 0.95 -8.29
N ALA A 141 6.35 0.76 -7.17
CA ALA A 141 6.42 1.69 -6.03
C ALA A 141 7.86 1.81 -5.47
N GLN A 142 8.61 0.71 -5.48
CA GLN A 142 10.02 0.68 -5.07
C GLN A 142 10.92 1.41 -6.08
N GLU A 143 10.69 1.24 -7.38
CA GLU A 143 11.40 1.96 -8.45
C GLU A 143 11.12 3.47 -8.40
N GLU A 144 9.87 3.86 -8.17
CA GLU A 144 9.51 5.25 -7.98
C GLU A 144 10.20 5.87 -6.76
N LYS A 145 10.28 5.11 -5.65
CA LYS A 145 11.01 5.52 -4.45
C LYS A 145 12.49 5.74 -4.73
N THR A 146 13.14 4.82 -5.46
CA THR A 146 14.58 4.93 -5.77
C THR A 146 14.86 6.03 -6.79
N SER A 147 14.07 6.14 -7.85
CA SER A 147 14.18 7.18 -8.87
C SER A 147 13.98 8.58 -8.30
N LYS A 148 12.91 8.80 -7.52
CA LYS A 148 12.66 10.09 -6.86
C LYS A 148 13.71 10.39 -5.80
N GLY A 149 14.21 9.37 -5.08
CA GLY A 149 15.35 9.51 -4.15
C GLY A 149 16.66 9.93 -4.84
N ASN A 150 16.90 9.50 -6.07
CA ASN A 150 18.04 9.95 -6.88
C ASN A 150 17.86 11.39 -7.34
N LEU A 151 16.66 11.76 -7.81
CA LEU A 151 16.33 13.12 -8.24
C LEU A 151 16.47 14.15 -7.10
N PHE A 152 15.95 13.86 -5.90
CA PHE A 152 16.10 14.76 -4.75
C PHE A 152 17.56 14.94 -4.32
N ARG A 153 18.39 13.89 -4.43
CA ARG A 153 19.84 13.99 -4.21
C ARG A 153 20.52 14.88 -5.25
N SER A 154 20.17 14.73 -6.52
CA SER A 154 20.71 15.55 -7.61
C SER A 154 20.28 17.02 -7.52
N LEU A 155 19.01 17.29 -7.20
CA LEU A 155 18.51 18.67 -7.00
C LEU A 155 19.12 19.32 -5.76
N GLY A 156 19.33 18.57 -4.66
CA GLY A 156 20.01 19.07 -3.48
C GLY A 156 21.47 19.46 -3.76
N MET A 157 22.18 18.67 -4.56
CA MET A 157 23.56 18.96 -4.94
C MET A 157 23.67 20.17 -5.88
N LEU A 158 22.80 20.28 -6.89
CA LEU A 158 22.76 21.42 -7.82
C LEU A 158 22.26 22.71 -7.14
N GLY A 159 21.26 22.61 -6.27
CA GLY A 159 20.77 23.72 -5.46
C GLY A 159 21.82 24.22 -4.48
N GLY A 160 22.53 23.31 -3.81
CA GLY A 160 23.65 23.65 -2.92
C GLY A 160 24.82 24.32 -3.66
N ALA A 161 25.19 23.80 -4.84
CA ALA A 161 26.23 24.41 -5.67
C ALA A 161 25.83 25.79 -6.21
N GLY A 162 24.57 25.96 -6.64
CA GLY A 162 24.05 27.25 -7.09
C GLY A 162 24.02 28.30 -5.98
N LEU A 163 23.65 27.90 -4.76
CA LEU A 163 23.72 28.75 -3.58
C LEU A 163 25.15 29.12 -3.20
N PHE A 164 26.09 28.18 -3.30
CA PHE A 164 27.51 28.43 -3.04
C PHE A 164 28.10 29.46 -4.01
N ILE A 165 27.76 29.37 -5.30
CA ILE A 165 28.19 30.34 -6.32
C ILE A 165 27.53 31.71 -6.10
N LEU A 166 26.28 31.76 -5.65
CA LEU A 166 25.59 33.02 -5.36
C LEU A 166 26.07 33.68 -4.05
N PHE A 167 26.75 32.91 -3.19
CA PHE A 167 27.32 33.35 -1.91
C PHE A 167 28.78 33.80 -2.04
N LEU A 168 29.45 33.44 -3.14
CA LEU A 168 30.77 33.94 -3.54
C LEU A 168 30.63 35.31 -4.22
#